data_AF-A0A3D1IS27-F1
#
_entry.id   AF-A0A3D1IS27-F1
#
_cell.length_a   1.000
_cell.length_b   1.000
_cell.length_c   1.000
_cell.angle_alpha   90.00
_cell.angle_beta   90.00
_cell.angle_gamma   90.00
#
_symmetry.space_group_name_H-M   'P 1'
#
loop_
_entity.id
_entity.type
_entity.pdbx_description
1 polymer ?
#
loop_
_entity_poly.entity_id
_entity_poly.type
_entity_poly.pdbx_seq_one_letter_code
_entity_poly.pdbx_strand_id
1 'polypeptide(L)'
;MHCLVTAGATYEPIDEVRRLTNHSTGRLGCALADALARAGHRVTLLLSETALHNPRSRKVRILRFNTTRSLQQQMKGAATLKVKAIFHVAAVSDFTVARPRRGKIPSAESLTLTLKPTPKIIRQLRRWHPEAFLAGWKYEVTGR
;
A
#
# COMPACT_ATOMS: atom_id res chain seq x y z
N MET A 1 -14.61 -13.43 10.61
CA MET A 1 -13.51 -13.87 9.72
C MET A 1 -12.28 -12.98 9.89
N HIS A 2 -11.12 -13.37 9.33
CA HIS A 2 -9.90 -12.55 9.34
C HIS A 2 -9.76 -11.80 8.01
N CYS A 3 -9.79 -10.46 8.08
CA CYS A 3 -9.66 -9.56 6.94
C CYS A 3 -8.28 -8.90 6.90
N LEU A 4 -7.71 -8.76 5.70
CA LEU A 4 -6.53 -7.97 5.41
C LEU A 4 -6.95 -6.71 4.67
N VAL A 5 -6.53 -5.54 5.13
CA VAL A 5 -6.79 -4.25 4.46
C VAL A 5 -5.46 -3.61 4.14
N THR A 6 -5.29 -3.03 2.96
CA THR A 6 -4.14 -2.14 2.66
C THR A 6 -4.62 -0.69 2.60
N ALA A 7 -3.87 0.26 3.14
CA ALA A 7 -4.25 1.67 3.16
C ALA A 7 -3.06 2.62 3.04
N GLY A 8 -3.29 3.79 2.44
CA GLY A 8 -2.29 4.83 2.19
C GLY A 8 -1.57 4.65 0.86
N ALA A 9 -0.61 5.52 0.57
CA ALA A 9 0.18 5.47 -0.66
C ALA A 9 1.50 4.75 -0.45
N THR A 10 1.97 3.97 -1.43
CA THR A 10 3.39 3.61 -1.44
C THR A 10 4.23 4.82 -1.85
N TYR A 11 5.52 4.80 -1.56
CA TYR A 11 6.47 5.71 -2.17
C TYR A 11 7.64 4.97 -2.81
N GLU A 12 8.24 5.57 -3.83
CA GLU A 12 9.44 5.06 -4.48
C GLU A 12 10.58 6.06 -4.30
N PRO A 13 11.72 5.65 -3.72
CA PRO A 13 12.82 6.57 -3.43
C PRO A 13 13.39 7.14 -4.72
N ILE A 14 13.59 8.45 -4.74
CA ILE A 14 14.37 9.15 -5.78
C ILE A 14 15.83 9.20 -5.33
N ASP A 15 16.01 9.62 -4.07
CA ASP A 15 17.26 9.61 -3.33
C ASP A 15 16.97 9.45 -1.82
N GLU A 16 17.94 9.72 -0.94
CA GLU A 16 17.76 9.57 0.51
C GLU A 16 16.89 10.67 1.16
N VAL A 17 16.49 11.69 0.40
CA VAL A 17 15.70 12.84 0.88
C VAL A 17 14.32 12.89 0.23
N ARG A 18 14.21 12.44 -1.03
CA ARG A 18 13.05 12.61 -1.89
C ARG A 18 12.47 11.28 -2.33
N ARG A 19 11.17 11.31 -2.59
CA ARG A 19 10.39 10.15 -3.01
C ARG A 19 9.29 10.55 -3.98
N LEU A 20 8.97 9.65 -4.91
CA LEU A 20 7.75 9.68 -5.73
C LEU A 20 6.63 8.99 -4.94
N THR A 21 5.46 9.61 -4.80
CA THR A 21 4.35 9.01 -4.05
C THR A 21 3.00 9.47 -4.60
N ASN A 22 1.93 8.80 -4.18
CA ASN A 22 0.55 9.09 -4.57
C ASN A 22 -0.17 9.94 -3.51
N HIS A 23 -1.27 10.58 -3.89
CA HIS A 23 -2.05 11.47 -3.01
C HIS A 23 -2.89 10.77 -1.92
N SER A 24 -2.86 9.44 -1.83
CA SER A 24 -3.71 8.71 -0.89
C SER A 24 -3.33 9.00 0.56
N THR A 25 -4.29 9.55 1.31
CA THR A 25 -4.12 9.90 2.74
C THR A 25 -4.36 8.71 3.68
N GLY A 26 -4.77 7.56 3.16
CA GLY A 26 -5.16 6.38 3.94
C GLY A 26 -6.56 6.44 4.56
N ARG A 27 -7.29 7.56 4.43
CA ARG A 27 -8.61 7.77 5.07
C ARG A 27 -9.60 6.63 4.79
N LEU A 28 -9.78 6.25 3.53
CA LEU A 28 -10.73 5.21 3.12
C LEU A 28 -10.39 3.85 3.73
N GLY A 29 -9.13 3.41 3.60
CA GLY A 29 -8.70 2.11 4.11
C GLY A 29 -8.74 2.02 5.64
N CYS A 30 -8.41 3.11 6.35
CA CYS A 30 -8.55 3.17 7.81
C CYS A 30 -10.03 3.10 8.25
N ALA A 31 -10.92 3.84 7.59
CA ALA A 31 -12.35 3.79 7.88
C ALA A 31 -12.95 2.40 7.59
N LEU A 32 -12.51 1.74 6.52
CA LEU A 32 -12.91 0.38 6.19
C LEU A 32 -12.44 -0.62 7.26
N ALA A 33 -11.18 -0.51 7.70
CA ALA A 33 -10.65 -1.35 8.77
C ALA A 33 -11.45 -1.19 10.07
N ASP A 34 -11.83 0.03 10.44
CA ASP A 34 -12.69 0.30 11.59
C ASP A 34 -14.08 -0.32 11.43
N ALA A 35 -14.68 -0.21 10.25
CA ALA A 35 -16.00 -0.78 9.97
C ALA A 35 -15.99 -2.32 10.08
N LEU A 36 -14.98 -2.98 9.50
CA LEU A 36 -14.82 -4.43 9.59
C LEU A 36 -14.60 -4.89 11.05
N ALA A 37 -13.80 -4.14 11.82
CA ALA A 37 -13.57 -4.44 13.24
C ALA A 37 -14.85 -4.25 14.08
N ARG A 38 -15.67 -3.22 13.79
CA ARG A 38 -16.98 -3.03 14.44
C ARG A 38 -17.96 -4.15 14.10
N ALA A 39 -17.90 -4.71 12.90
CA ALA A 39 -18.67 -5.88 12.48
C ALA A 39 -18.16 -7.20 13.09
N GLY A 40 -17.21 -7.17 14.03
CA GLY A 40 -16.71 -8.36 14.73
C GLY A 40 -15.67 -9.16 13.94
N HIS A 41 -15.11 -8.63 12.86
CA HIS A 41 -14.02 -9.29 12.14
C HIS A 41 -12.66 -9.02 12.80
N ARG A 42 -11.76 -10.01 12.69
CA ARG A 42 -10.34 -9.82 13.02
C ARG A 42 -9.70 -9.07 11.86
N VAL A 43 -9.08 -7.92 12.11
CA VAL A 43 -8.52 -7.08 11.04
C VAL A 43 -7.01 -6.93 11.19
N THR A 44 -6.28 -7.26 10.14
CA THR A 44 -4.90 -6.80 9.93
C THR A 44 -4.93 -5.67 8.90
N LEU A 45 -4.45 -4.50 9.28
CA LEU A 45 -4.29 -3.35 8.41
C LEU A 45 -2.81 -3.18 8.06
N LEU A 46 -2.47 -3.34 6.78
CA LEU A 46 -1.21 -2.84 6.25
C LEU A 46 -1.38 -1.35 5.99
N LEU A 47 -0.72 -0.51 6.80
CA LEU A 47 -0.86 0.94 6.74
C LEU A 47 0.45 1.58 6.27
N SER A 48 0.37 2.43 5.26
CA SER A 48 1.54 3.17 4.79
C SER A 48 2.13 4.05 5.90
N GLU A 49 3.44 4.20 5.93
CA GLU A 49 4.16 5.21 6.70
C GLU A 49 3.83 6.64 6.26
N THR A 50 3.33 6.83 5.03
CA THR A 50 2.89 8.14 4.51
C THR A 50 1.41 8.43 4.78
N ALA A 51 0.69 7.50 5.39
CA ALA A 51 -0.73 7.71 5.69
C ALA A 51 -0.92 8.84 6.71
N LEU A 52 -1.85 9.75 6.40
CA LEU A 52 -2.23 10.86 7.28
C LEU A 52 -3.33 10.46 8.29
N HIS A 53 -3.91 9.26 8.14
CA HIS A 53 -4.97 8.76 8.98
C HIS A 53 -4.58 7.41 9.59
N ASN A 54 -5.02 7.17 10.82
CA ASN A 54 -4.92 5.89 11.51
C ASN A 54 -6.35 5.34 11.79
N PRO A 55 -6.54 4.01 11.91
CA PRO A 55 -7.80 3.46 12.37
C PRO A 55 -8.07 3.89 13.82
N ARG A 56 -9.34 4.11 14.16
CA ARG A 56 -9.77 4.49 15.52
C ARG A 56 -9.87 3.28 16.44
N SER A 57 -10.13 2.10 15.88
CA SER A 57 -10.32 0.87 16.63
C SER A 57 -8.98 0.30 17.11
N ARG A 58 -8.83 0.13 18.42
CA ARG A 58 -7.68 -0.58 19.03
C ARG A 58 -7.64 -2.08 18.71
N LYS A 59 -8.72 -2.64 18.16
CA LYS A 59 -8.81 -4.06 17.77
C LYS A 59 -8.16 -4.33 16.40
N VAL A 60 -7.78 -3.28 15.66
CA VAL A 60 -7.11 -3.41 14.35
C VAL A 60 -5.61 -3.63 14.58
N ARG A 61 -5.07 -4.77 14.12
CA ARG A 61 -3.63 -5.01 14.12
C ARG A 61 -3.00 -4.24 12.97
N ILE A 62 -2.11 -3.30 13.26
CA ILE A 62 -1.43 -2.50 12.23
C ILE A 62 -0.04 -3.10 11.93
N LEU A 63 0.28 -3.25 10.65
CA LEU A 63 1.61 -3.51 10.14
C LEU A 63 1.99 -2.39 9.16
N ARG A 64 3.20 -1.85 9.26
CA ARG A 64 3.63 -0.71 8.44
C ARG A 64 4.29 -1.17 7.14
N PHE A 65 4.15 -0.34 6.11
CA PHE A 65 4.89 -0.46 4.85
C PHE A 65 5.22 0.93 4.31
N ASN A 66 6.17 1.01 3.38
CA ASN A 66 6.53 2.25 2.71
C ASN A 66 6.52 2.12 1.18
N THR A 67 7.41 1.30 0.65
CA THR A 67 7.61 1.10 -0.79
C THR A 67 6.67 0.03 -1.35
N THR A 68 6.50 0.02 -2.68
CA THR A 68 5.77 -1.04 -3.37
C THR A 68 6.37 -2.41 -3.07
N ARG A 69 7.71 -2.50 -2.98
CA ARG A 69 8.42 -3.72 -2.58
C ARG A 69 8.07 -4.15 -1.15
N SER A 70 8.10 -3.22 -0.19
CA SER A 70 7.78 -3.55 1.21
C SER A 70 6.33 -4.01 1.37
N LEU A 71 5.38 -3.37 0.66
CA LEU A 71 3.98 -3.79 0.65
C LEU A 71 3.84 -5.19 0.07
N GLN A 72 4.53 -5.48 -1.03
CA GLN A 72 4.55 -6.82 -1.64
C GLN A 72 5.03 -7.89 -0.65
N GLN A 73 6.11 -7.61 0.09
CA GLN A 73 6.66 -8.50 1.11
C GLN A 73 5.66 -8.72 2.27
N GLN A 74 5.03 -7.66 2.76
CA GLN A 74 4.01 -7.76 3.81
C GLN A 74 2.80 -8.59 3.34
N MET A 75 2.32 -8.37 2.12
CA MET A 75 1.21 -9.15 1.54
C MET A 75 1.55 -10.63 1.37
N LYS A 76 2.79 -10.95 0.98
CA LYS A 76 3.28 -12.32 0.88
C LYS A 76 3.41 -12.96 2.27
N GLY A 77 3.99 -12.27 3.24
CA GLY A 77 4.12 -12.76 4.62
C GLY A 77 2.76 -13.00 5.29
N ALA A 78 1.77 -12.17 4.95
CA ALA A 78 0.40 -12.33 5.44
C ALA A 78 -0.30 -13.62 4.97
N ALA A 79 0.25 -14.37 3.99
CA ALA A 79 -0.29 -15.67 3.58
C ALA A 79 -0.37 -16.66 4.76
N THR A 80 0.59 -16.57 5.69
CA THR A 80 0.61 -17.36 6.93
C THR A 80 -0.60 -17.10 7.85
N LEU A 81 -1.27 -15.96 7.70
CA LEU A 81 -2.43 -15.57 8.51
C LEU A 81 -3.72 -16.25 8.06
N LYS A 82 -3.74 -16.93 6.90
CA LYS A 82 -4.92 -17.60 6.33
C LYS A 82 -6.15 -16.68 6.26
N VAL A 83 -5.96 -15.44 5.80
CA VAL A 83 -7.04 -14.44 5.70
C VAL A 83 -8.13 -14.90 4.73
N LYS A 84 -9.37 -14.52 5.03
CA LYS A 84 -10.56 -14.90 4.25
C LYS A 84 -11.02 -13.80 3.29
N ALA A 85 -10.64 -12.55 3.55
CA ALA A 85 -10.94 -11.42 2.69
C ALA A 85 -9.76 -10.45 2.65
N ILE A 86 -9.47 -9.91 1.47
CA ILE A 86 -8.46 -8.88 1.23
C ILE A 86 -9.12 -7.68 0.56
N PHE A 87 -8.95 -6.52 1.17
CA PHE A 87 -9.39 -5.23 0.66
C PHE A 87 -8.15 -4.41 0.30
N HIS A 88 -7.80 -4.39 -0.98
CA HIS A 88 -6.61 -3.73 -1.50
C HIS A 88 -6.93 -2.28 -1.88
N VAL A 89 -6.86 -1.38 -0.89
CA VAL A 89 -7.23 0.06 -1.01
C VAL A 89 -6.00 0.95 -1.19
N ALA A 90 -4.81 0.47 -0.85
CA ALA A 90 -3.58 1.25 -0.95
C ALA A 90 -3.34 1.76 -2.38
N ALA A 91 -2.94 3.02 -2.50
CA ALA A 91 -2.53 3.60 -3.79
C ALA A 91 -1.08 3.19 -4.08
N VAL A 92 -0.93 2.08 -4.78
CA VAL A 92 0.38 1.53 -5.17
C VAL A 92 0.93 2.34 -6.35
N SER A 93 2.18 2.79 -6.26
CA SER A 93 2.85 3.48 -7.36
C SER A 93 2.97 2.57 -8.58
N ASP A 94 2.58 3.07 -9.75
CA ASP A 94 2.74 2.34 -11.02
C ASP A 94 4.17 2.38 -11.56
N PHE A 95 4.96 3.34 -11.10
CA PHE A 95 6.33 3.58 -11.55
C PHE A 95 7.29 3.73 -10.37
N THR A 96 8.54 3.35 -10.58
CA THR A 96 9.66 3.54 -9.66
C THR A 96 10.86 4.12 -10.40
N VAL A 97 11.77 4.78 -9.70
CA VAL A 97 12.99 5.33 -10.32
C VAL A 97 13.88 4.20 -10.80
N ALA A 98 14.31 4.25 -12.06
CA ALA A 98 15.09 3.17 -12.66
C ALA A 98 16.43 2.95 -11.93
N ARG A 99 17.05 4.06 -11.49
CA ARG A 99 18.33 4.13 -10.77
C ARG A 99 18.26 5.16 -9.63
N PRO A 100 17.71 4.80 -8.45
CA PRO A 100 17.73 5.70 -7.28
C PRO A 100 19.17 5.98 -6.85
N ARG A 101 19.45 7.20 -6.39
CA ARG A 101 20.80 7.63 -5.97
C ARG A 101 20.96 7.56 -4.44
N ARG A 102 22.18 7.23 -3.99
CA ARG A 102 22.59 7.43 -2.60
C ARG A 102 22.95 8.89 -2.37
N GLY A 103 22.68 9.42 -1.17
CA GLY A 103 22.83 10.83 -0.84
C GLY A 103 21.82 11.73 -1.56
N LYS A 104 21.74 13.00 -1.14
CA LYS A 104 20.86 13.99 -1.77
C LYS A 104 21.41 14.39 -3.14
N ILE A 105 20.60 14.27 -4.20
CA ILE A 105 21.00 14.82 -5.52
C ILE A 105 21.04 16.36 -5.40
N PRO A 106 22.16 17.03 -5.74
CA PRO A 106 22.25 18.48 -5.67
C PRO A 106 21.17 19.18 -6.50
N SER A 107 20.76 20.37 -6.07
CA SER A 107 19.74 21.20 -6.75
C SER A 107 20.37 22.31 -7.61
N ALA A 108 21.58 22.08 -8.12
CA ALA A 108 22.32 23.05 -8.92
C ALA A 108 21.81 23.15 -10.37
N GLU A 109 21.24 22.07 -10.89
CA GLU A 109 20.77 21.97 -12.28
C GLU A 109 19.43 21.23 -12.36
N SER A 110 18.83 21.23 -13.56
CA SER A 110 17.63 20.47 -13.85
C SER A 110 17.84 18.96 -13.63
N LEU A 111 16.85 18.31 -13.02
CA LEU A 111 16.89 16.87 -12.76
C LEU A 111 15.91 16.11 -13.66
N THR A 112 16.42 15.20 -14.48
CA THR A 112 15.62 14.24 -15.25
C THR A 112 15.61 12.88 -14.55
N LEU A 113 14.41 12.33 -14.33
CA LEU A 113 14.22 10.99 -13.76
C LEU A 113 13.73 10.01 -14.82
N THR A 114 14.46 8.92 -15.02
CA THR A 114 13.98 7.78 -15.79
C THR A 114 13.17 6.85 -14.89
N LEU A 115 11.92 6.59 -15.27
CA LEU A 115 11.01 5.73 -14.52
C LEU A 115 10.86 4.36 -15.19
N LYS A 116 10.61 3.33 -14.39
CA LYS A 116 10.26 1.98 -14.85
C LYS A 116 9.01 1.47 -14.14
N PRO A 117 8.19 0.60 -14.77
CA PRO A 117 6.99 0.06 -14.14
C PRO A 117 7.27 -0.74 -12.86
N THR A 118 6.36 -0.69 -11.89
CA THR A 118 6.40 -1.54 -10.69
C THR A 118 5.71 -2.88 -10.90
N PRO A 119 6.01 -3.90 -10.08
CA PRO A 119 5.26 -5.16 -10.11
C PRO A 119 3.79 -4.95 -9.75
N LYS A 120 2.88 -5.54 -10.54
CA LYS A 120 1.43 -5.48 -10.27
C LYS A 120 1.07 -6.41 -9.11
N ILE A 121 1.04 -5.88 -7.89
CA ILE A 121 0.78 -6.65 -6.64
C ILE A 121 -0.54 -7.39 -6.69
N ILE A 122 -1.62 -6.75 -7.18
CA ILE A 122 -2.97 -7.33 -7.20
C ILE A 122 -3.02 -8.69 -7.94
N ARG A 123 -2.23 -8.84 -9.01
CA ARG A 123 -2.13 -10.10 -9.78
C ARG A 123 -1.48 -11.23 -8.99
N GLN A 124 -0.66 -10.90 -8.00
CA GLN A 124 0.03 -11.88 -7.16
C GLN A 124 -0.80 -12.28 -5.94
N LEU A 125 -1.81 -11.49 -5.55
CA LEU A 125 -2.62 -11.77 -4.36
C LEU A 125 -3.33 -13.11 -4.45
N ARG A 126 -3.90 -13.45 -5.61
CA ARG A 126 -4.55 -14.76 -5.82
C ARG A 126 -3.58 -15.92 -5.66
N ARG A 127 -2.30 -15.74 -6.01
CA ARG A 127 -1.27 -16.78 -5.83
C ARG A 127 -0.94 -17.02 -4.35
N TRP A 128 -0.91 -15.97 -3.54
CA TRP A 128 -0.58 -16.08 -2.11
C TRP A 128 -1.80 -16.39 -1.24
N HIS A 129 -2.99 -16.01 -1.69
CA HIS A 129 -4.26 -16.11 -0.97
C HIS A 129 -5.34 -16.67 -1.90
N PRO A 130 -5.23 -17.94 -2.35
CA PRO A 130 -6.10 -18.51 -3.38
C PRO A 130 -7.59 -18.44 -3.02
N GLU A 131 -7.90 -18.80 -1.78
CA GLU A 131 -9.28 -18.90 -1.26
C GLU A 131 -9.85 -17.58 -0.72
N ALA A 132 -9.07 -16.50 -0.70
CA ALA A 132 -9.54 -15.24 -0.13
C ALA A 132 -10.48 -14.52 -1.11
N PHE A 133 -11.55 -13.93 -0.58
CA PHE A 133 -12.29 -12.89 -1.30
C PHE A 133 -11.35 -11.70 -1.56
N LEU A 134 -11.31 -11.20 -2.80
CA LEU A 134 -10.43 -10.09 -3.19
C LEU A 134 -11.27 -8.92 -3.69
N ALA A 135 -11.13 -7.77 -3.05
CA ALA A 135 -11.67 -6.49 -3.50
C ALA A 135 -10.52 -5.51 -3.74
N GLY A 136 -10.53 -4.84 -4.89
CA GLY A 136 -9.56 -3.82 -5.27
C GLY A 136 -10.23 -2.50 -5.60
N TRP A 137 -9.54 -1.40 -5.32
CA TRP A 137 -9.99 -0.06 -5.71
C TRP A 137 -9.22 0.42 -6.92
N LYS A 138 -9.94 1.07 -7.83
CA LYS A 138 -9.40 1.80 -8.96
C LYS A 138 -9.75 3.27 -8.78
N TYR A 139 -8.76 4.15 -8.83
CA TYR A 139 -8.97 5.58 -8.81
C TYR A 139 -8.71 6.13 -10.21
N GLU A 140 -9.69 6.85 -10.74
CA GLU A 140 -9.64 7.53 -12.04
C GLU A 140 -10.14 8.94 -11.83
N VAL A 141 -9.45 9.93 -12.41
CA VAL A 141 -9.84 11.34 -12.26
C VAL A 141 -11.04 11.68 -13.16
N THR A 142 -11.10 11.07 -14.35
CA THR A 142 -12.13 11.34 -15.36
C THR A 142 -13.24 10.29 -15.41
N GLY A 143 -13.20 9.28 -14.54
CA GLY A 143 -14.28 8.30 -14.36
C GLY A 143 -14.60 7.42 -15.57
N ARG A 144 -13.70 7.31 -16.55
CA ARG A 144 -13.83 6.40 -17.69
C ARG A 144 -13.23 5.02 -17.39
#